data_AF-A0A3R9CPV6-F1
#
_entry.id   AF-A0A3R9CPV6-F1
#
_cell.length_a   1.000
_cell.length_b   1.000
_cell.length_c   1.000
_cell.angle_alpha   90.00
_cell.angle_beta   90.00
_cell.angle_gamma   90.00
#
_symmetry.space_group_name_H-M   'P 1'
#
loop_
_entity.id
_entity.type
_entity.pdbx_description
1 polymer ?
#
loop_
_entity_poly.entity_id
_entity_poly.type
_entity_poly.pdbx_seq_one_letter_code
_entity_poly.pdbx_strand_id
1 'polypeptide(L)'
;MPHTILASVTASVSELKRNPMGTVAAGEGFPVAILNHNEPAFYCIPAKTWEAMVERLEDTDDNAMADSRAREKIVKVNWNDL
;
A
#
# COMPACT_ATOMS: atom_id res chain seq x y z
N MET A 1 1.82 -11.58 24.30
CA MET A 1 1.35 -10.22 24.63
C MET A 1 0.20 -9.88 23.69
N PRO A 2 -0.68 -8.89 23.98
CA PRO A 2 -1.65 -8.44 22.99
C PRO A 2 -0.94 -7.72 21.82
N HIS A 3 -1.37 -7.99 20.59
CA HIS A 3 -0.85 -7.36 19.38
C HIS A 3 -1.99 -6.73 18.58
N THR A 4 -1.77 -5.52 18.07
CA THR A 4 -2.66 -4.91 17.07
C THR A 4 -2.28 -5.42 15.69
N ILE A 5 -3.24 -6.01 14.98
CA ILE A 5 -3.06 -6.52 13.62
C ILE A 5 -3.85 -5.61 12.66
N LEU A 6 -3.17 -5.07 11.65
CA LEU A 6 -3.73 -4.18 10.63
C LEU A 6 -4.09 -4.95 9.35
N ALA A 7 -4.68 -6.12 9.53
CA ALA A 7 -5.18 -6.99 8.48
C ALA A 7 -6.40 -7.74 9.00
N SER A 8 -7.41 -7.92 8.15
CA SER A 8 -8.59 -8.73 8.47
C SER A 8 -8.30 -10.23 8.39
N VAL A 9 -7.18 -10.61 7.75
CA VAL A 9 -6.77 -12.00 7.51
C VAL A 9 -5.38 -12.22 8.09
N THR A 10 -5.23 -13.34 8.79
CA THR A 10 -3.95 -13.82 9.33
C THR A 10 -3.65 -15.21 8.79
N ALA A 11 -2.37 -15.51 8.56
CA ALA A 11 -1.89 -16.86 8.26
C ALA A 11 -0.59 -17.13 9.00
N SER A 12 -0.31 -18.38 9.33
CA SER A 12 0.97 -18.78 9.90
C SER A 12 2.08 -18.80 8.83
N VAL A 13 3.33 -18.68 9.25
CA VAL A 13 4.50 -18.90 8.38
C VAL A 13 4.44 -20.29 7.72
N SER A 14 3.90 -21.30 8.42
CA SER A 14 3.75 -22.66 7.88
C SER A 14 2.72 -22.73 6.74
N GLU A 15 1.59 -22.04 6.86
CA GLU A 15 0.59 -21.94 5.79
C GLU A 15 1.13 -21.20 4.58
N LEU A 16 1.83 -20.09 4.81
CA LEU A 16 2.49 -19.34 3.75
C LEU A 16 3.50 -20.21 3.00
N LYS A 17 4.35 -20.96 3.71
CA LYS A 17 5.31 -21.90 3.09
C LYS A 17 4.64 -23.00 2.27
N ARG A 18 3.51 -23.52 2.76
CA ARG A 18 2.77 -24.60 2.11
C ARG A 18 2.06 -24.15 0.83
N ASN A 19 1.46 -22.97 0.84
CA ASN A 19 0.76 -22.42 -0.31
C ASN A 19 0.87 -20.89 -0.34
N PRO A 20 1.98 -20.34 -0.87
CA PRO A 20 2.21 -18.90 -0.87
C PRO A 20 1.11 -18.13 -1.60
N MET A 21 0.79 -18.55 -2.83
CA MET A 21 -0.18 -17.84 -3.67
C MET A 21 -1.60 -17.89 -3.10
N GLY A 22 -2.02 -19.03 -2.57
CA GLY A 22 -3.33 -19.16 -1.92
C GLY A 22 -3.41 -18.35 -0.62
N THR A 23 -2.32 -18.29 0.15
CA THR A 23 -2.25 -17.48 1.37
C THR A 23 -2.40 -16.00 1.07
N VAL A 24 -1.73 -15.48 0.04
CA VAL A 24 -1.88 -14.08 -0.39
C VAL A 24 -3.28 -13.82 -0.95
N ALA A 25 -3.82 -14.73 -1.75
CA ALA A 25 -5.15 -14.60 -2.34
C ALA A 25 -6.28 -14.55 -1.29
N ALA A 26 -6.09 -15.18 -0.12
CA ALA A 26 -7.05 -15.13 0.99
C ALA A 26 -7.27 -13.71 1.52
N GLY A 27 -6.32 -12.79 1.28
CA GLY A 27 -6.49 -11.37 1.62
C GLY A 27 -7.41 -10.61 0.67
N GLU A 28 -7.87 -11.21 -0.44
CA GLU A 28 -8.79 -10.58 -1.41
C GLU A 28 -8.31 -9.19 -1.91
N GLY A 29 -7.00 -9.06 -2.12
CA GLY A 29 -6.38 -7.79 -2.52
C GLY A 29 -5.90 -6.93 -1.34
N PHE A 30 -6.28 -7.25 -0.10
CA PHE A 30 -5.79 -6.61 1.11
C PHE A 30 -4.58 -7.35 1.73
N PRO A 31 -3.85 -6.71 2.66
CA PRO A 31 -2.75 -7.36 3.37
C PRO A 31 -3.18 -8.59 4.17
N VAL A 32 -2.31 -9.59 4.22
CA VAL A 32 -2.42 -10.75 5.11
C VAL A 32 -1.32 -10.67 6.16
N ALA A 33 -1.67 -10.70 7.44
CA ALA A 33 -0.69 -10.72 8.51
C ALA A 33 -0.11 -12.14 8.69
N ILE A 34 1.20 -12.26 8.62
CA ILE A 34 1.91 -13.53 8.76
C ILE A 34 2.42 -13.69 10.18
N LEU A 35 1.98 -14.77 10.84
CA LEU A 35 2.29 -15.06 12.23
C LEU A 35 3.42 -16.09 12.34
N ASN A 36 4.39 -15.84 13.21
CA ASN A 36 5.41 -16.80 13.64
C ASN A 36 5.24 -17.04 15.14
N HIS A 37 5.01 -18.30 15.56
CA HIS A 37 4.72 -18.64 16.95
C HIS A 37 3.58 -17.78 17.57
N ASN A 38 2.52 -17.53 16.81
CA ASN A 38 1.37 -16.68 17.15
C ASN A 38 1.69 -15.18 17.35
N GLU A 39 2.90 -14.75 17.00
CA GLU A 39 3.27 -13.33 16.99
C GLU A 39 3.32 -12.81 15.54
N PRO A 40 2.78 -11.62 15.25
CA PRO A 40 2.84 -11.05 13.91
C PRO A 40 4.29 -10.75 13.52
N ALA A 41 4.78 -11.38 12.46
CA ALA A 41 6.14 -11.25 11.98
C ALA A 41 6.26 -10.23 10.84
N PHE A 42 5.34 -10.29 9.86
CA PHE A 42 5.29 -9.36 8.73
C PHE A 42 3.90 -9.36 8.06
N TYR A 43 3.64 -8.40 7.19
CA TYR A 43 2.48 -8.39 6.32
C TYR A 43 2.87 -8.85 4.92
N CYS A 44 2.07 -9.73 4.33
CA CYS A 44 2.15 -10.06 2.92
C CYS A 44 1.13 -9.19 2.17
N ILE A 45 1.62 -8.32 1.28
CA ILE A 45 0.79 -7.37 0.53
C ILE A 45 0.84 -7.78 -0.95
N PRO A 46 -0.30 -7.93 -1.64
CA PRO A 46 -0.31 -8.19 -3.08
C PRO A 46 0.44 -7.08 -3.85
N ALA A 47 1.21 -7.43 -4.88
CA ALA A 47 2.05 -6.49 -5.62
C ALA A 47 1.28 -5.25 -6.11
N LYS A 48 0.14 -5.45 -6.77
CA LYS A 48 -0.72 -4.36 -7.25
C LYS A 48 -1.18 -3.42 -6.13
N THR A 49 -1.47 -3.97 -4.95
CA THR A 49 -1.89 -3.18 -3.79
C THR A 49 -0.72 -2.38 -3.24
N TRP A 50 0.47 -2.97 -3.18
CA TRP A 50 1.68 -2.28 -2.77
C TRP A 50 2.04 -1.13 -3.73
N GLU A 51 2.02 -1.38 -5.03
CA GLU A 51 2.28 -0.37 -6.06
C GLU A 51 1.30 0.82 -5.95
N ALA A 52 -0.01 0.54 -5.82
CA ALA A 52 -1.02 1.59 -5.65
C ALA A 52 -0.89 2.36 -4.32
N MET A 53 -0.34 1.74 -3.27
CA MET A 53 -0.02 2.44 -2.02
C MET A 53 1.16 3.40 -2.20
N VAL A 54 2.21 2.97 -2.90
CA VAL A 54 3.39 3.80 -3.17
C VAL A 54 3.01 4.99 -4.05
N GLU A 55 2.27 4.76 -5.14
CA GLU A 55 1.78 5.83 -6.03
C GLU A 55 0.98 6.89 -5.27
N ARG A 56 0.08 6.48 -4.36
CA ARG A 56 -0.68 7.43 -3.53
C ARG A 56 0.16 8.23 -2.55
N LEU A 57 1.25 7.64 -2.03
CA LEU A 57 2.17 8.35 -1.15
C LEU A 57 2.92 9.43 -1.94
N GLU A 58 3.37 9.12 -3.15
CA GLU A 58 4.00 10.09 -4.05
C GLU A 58 3.03 11.22 -4.44
N ASP A 59 1.80 10.88 -4.82
CA ASP A 59 0.75 11.85 -5.13
C ASP A 59 0.47 12.82 -3.98
N THR A 60 0.70 12.42 -2.73
CA THR A 60 0.40 13.28 -1.56
C THR A 60 1.32 14.51 -1.53
N ASP A 61 2.60 14.33 -1.83
CA ASP A 61 3.58 15.42 -1.85
C ASP A 61 3.32 16.35 -3.05
N ASP A 62 3.01 15.78 -4.21
CA ASP A 62 2.67 16.53 -5.41
C ASP A 62 1.38 17.35 -5.24
N ASN A 63 0.35 16.75 -4.62
CA ASN A 63 -0.89 17.45 -4.30
C ASN A 63 -0.66 18.60 -3.32
N ALA A 64 0.16 18.40 -2.28
CA ALA A 64 0.51 19.46 -1.34
C ALA A 64 1.23 20.64 -2.04
N MET A 65 2.13 20.33 -2.99
CA MET A 65 2.78 21.36 -3.80
C MET A 65 1.78 22.08 -4.71
N ALA A 66 0.90 21.34 -5.39
CA ALA A 66 -0.14 21.90 -6.25
C ALA A 66 -1.08 22.83 -5.46
N ASP A 67 -1.54 22.39 -4.28
CA ASP A 67 -2.41 23.15 -3.38
C ASP A 67 -1.73 24.44 -2.90
N SER A 68 -0.42 24.39 -2.58
CA SER A 68 0.34 25.58 -2.17
C SER A 68 0.39 26.66 -3.25
N ARG A 69 0.36 26.25 -4.52
CA ARG A 69 0.42 27.12 -5.70
C ARG A 69 -0.94 27.48 -6.27
N ALA A 70 -2.03 26.90 -5.77
CA ALA A 70 -3.37 27.04 -6.36
C ALA A 70 -3.89 28.48 -6.41
N ARG A 71 -3.33 29.39 -5.60
CA ARG A 71 -3.69 30.83 -5.55
C ARG A 71 -2.65 31.76 -6.17
N GLU A 72 -1.59 31.21 -6.76
CA GLU A 72 -0.58 32.01 -7.45
C GLU A 72 -1.11 32.57 -8.77
N LYS A 73 -0.35 33.51 -9.35
CA LYS A 73 -0.73 34.14 -10.60
C LYS A 73 -0.72 33.09 -11.73
N ILE A 74 -1.88 32.91 -12.35
CA ILE A 74 -2.03 32.03 -13.51
C ILE A 74 -1.27 32.62 -14.69
N VAL A 75 -0.39 31.83 -15.29
CA VAL A 75 0.31 32.15 -16.54
C VAL A 75 -0.29 31.30 -17.66
N LYS A 76 -0.87 31.96 -18.67
CA LYS A 76 -1.40 31.27 -19.85
C LYS A 76 -0.23 30.89 -20.76
N VAL A 77 -0.10 29.60 -21.05
CA VAL A 77 0.89 29.04 -21.98
C VAL A 77 0.19 28.29 -23.11
N ASN A 78 0.86 28.12 -24.24
CA ASN A 78 0.41 27.32 -25.37
C ASN A 78 1.39 26.15 -25.55
N TRP A 79 0.87 24.94 -25.77
CA TRP A 79 1.68 23.72 -25.91
C TRP A 79 2.68 23.78 -27.06
N ASN A 80 2.38 24.54 -28.11
CA ASN A 80 3.28 24.70 -29.27
C ASN A 80 4.44 25.67 -29.02
N ASP A 81 4.44 26.38 -27.89
CA ASP A 81 5.42 27.41 -27.54
C ASP A 81 6.40 26.96 -26.43
N LEU A 82 6.35 25.67 -26.05
CA LEU A 82 7.17 25.03 -25.01
C LEU A 82 8.31 24.18 -25.60
#